data_AF-A0A212RBF9-F1
#
_entry.id   AF-A0A212RBF9-F1
#
_cell.length_a   1.000
_cell.length_b   1.000
_cell.length_c   1.000
_cell.angle_alpha   90.00
_cell.angle_beta   90.00
_cell.angle_gamma   90.00
#
_symmetry.space_group_name_H-M   'P 1'
#
loop_
_entity.id
_entity.type
_entity.pdbx_description
1 polymer ?
#
loop_
_entity_poly.entity_id
_entity_poly.type
_entity_poly.pdbx_seq_one_letter_code
_entity_poly.pdbx_strand_id
1 'polypeptide(L)'
;MADLTDQQFFNLLLADIAMAGAIQAVQGAFVAPDDYQPGLIRTGWIAAHADAMLQRRVFALANAGLASLQGVDAAQLVRAAETYGVPIDAALAEKIEVFFTGKRQAVLRYRS
;
A
#
# COMPACT_ATOMS: atom_id res chain seq x y z
N MET A 1 -20.18 -4.77 6.52
CA MET A 1 -19.04 -3.84 6.39
C MET A 1 -19.51 -2.71 5.49
N ALA A 2 -19.21 -1.45 5.83
CA ALA A 2 -19.52 -0.34 4.91
C ALA A 2 -18.74 -0.54 3.61
N ASP A 3 -19.39 -0.37 2.46
CA ASP A 3 -18.71 -0.48 1.16
C ASP A 3 -17.64 0.62 1.07
N LEU A 4 -16.38 0.19 1.01
CA LEU A 4 -15.25 1.10 0.81
C LEU A 4 -15.36 1.72 -0.57
N THR A 5 -15.18 3.04 -0.65
CA THR A 5 -14.97 3.70 -1.95
C THR A 5 -13.71 3.16 -2.62
N ASP A 6 -13.65 3.17 -3.96
CA ASP A 6 -12.44 2.79 -4.72
C ASP A 6 -11.19 3.51 -4.19
N GLN A 7 -11.33 4.79 -3.83
CA GLN A 7 -10.26 5.55 -3.23
C GLN A 7 -9.74 4.91 -1.93
N GLN A 8 -10.64 4.56 -1.01
CA GLN A 8 -10.24 3.97 0.27
C GLN A 8 -9.65 2.58 0.06
N PHE A 9 -10.31 1.77 -0.77
CA PHE A 9 -9.86 0.42 -1.08
C PHE A 9 -8.46 0.41 -1.70
N PHE A 10 -8.22 1.18 -2.77
CA PHE A 10 -6.91 1.23 -3.42
C PHE A 10 -5.82 1.77 -2.48
N ASN A 11 -6.12 2.81 -1.68
CA ASN A 11 -5.13 3.33 -0.74
C ASN A 11 -4.80 2.31 0.38
N LEU A 12 -5.76 1.49 0.82
CA LEU A 12 -5.48 0.43 1.80
C LEU A 12 -4.56 -0.63 1.22
N LEU A 13 -4.79 -1.07 -0.02
CA LEU A 13 -3.92 -2.04 -0.70
C LEU A 13 -2.49 -1.50 -0.85
N LEU A 14 -2.34 -0.26 -1.33
CA LEU A 14 -1.01 0.35 -1.49
C LEU A 14 -0.32 0.60 -0.14
N ALA A 15 -1.09 0.97 0.89
CA ALA A 15 -0.55 1.16 2.24
C ALA A 15 -0.05 -0.15 2.84
N ASP A 16 -0.75 -1.26 2.60
CA ASP A 16 -0.35 -2.58 3.07
C ASP A 16 0.93 -3.08 2.38
N ILE A 17 1.07 -2.88 1.06
CA ILE A 17 2.33 -3.14 0.33
C ILE A 17 3.47 -2.30 0.91
N ALA A 18 3.25 -1.00 1.11
CA ALA A 18 4.26 -0.10 1.64
C ALA A 18 4.66 -0.45 3.08
N MET A 19 3.70 -0.85 3.91
CA MET A 19 3.93 -1.31 5.27
C MET A 19 4.75 -2.61 5.28
N ALA A 20 4.39 -3.60 4.46
CA ALA A 20 5.11 -4.85 4.36
C ALA A 20 6.59 -4.63 3.96
N GLY A 21 6.84 -3.79 2.94
CA GLY A 21 8.20 -3.42 2.56
C GLY A 21 8.97 -2.66 3.63
N ALA A 22 8.30 -1.75 4.36
CA ALA A 22 8.93 -1.04 5.47
C ALA A 22 9.26 -1.96 6.65
N ILE A 23 8.38 -2.90 6.98
CA ILE A 23 8.60 -3.91 8.01
C ILE A 23 9.80 -4.79 7.61
N GLN A 24 9.81 -5.30 6.37
CA GLN A 24 10.92 -6.12 5.88
C GLN A 24 12.24 -5.36 5.91
N ALA A 25 12.27 -4.09 5.50
CA ALA A 25 13.49 -3.29 5.50
C ALA A 25 14.02 -2.99 6.91
N VAL A 26 13.13 -2.77 7.89
CA VAL A 26 13.52 -2.42 9.26
C VAL A 26 13.83 -3.64 10.12
N GLN A 27 13.08 -4.74 9.94
CA GLN A 27 13.17 -5.94 10.78
C GLN A 27 13.87 -7.12 10.09
N GLY A 28 14.13 -7.03 8.78
CA GLY A 28 14.77 -8.07 7.98
C GLY A 28 13.83 -9.18 7.49
N ALA A 29 12.59 -9.26 8.00
CA ALA A 29 11.61 -10.27 7.61
C ALA A 29 10.19 -9.71 7.65
N PHE A 30 9.34 -10.22 6.77
CA PHE A 30 7.90 -10.00 6.75
C PHE A 30 7.21 -11.30 6.36
N VAL A 31 6.09 -11.60 7.00
CA VAL A 31 5.25 -12.76 6.69
C VAL A 31 3.84 -12.23 6.43
N ALA A 32 3.30 -12.55 5.25
CA ALA A 32 1.95 -12.16 4.89
C ALA A 32 0.91 -12.90 5.77
N PRO A 33 -0.20 -12.25 6.16
CA PRO A 33 -1.27 -12.91 6.90
C PRO A 33 -2.07 -13.86 6.00
N ASP A 34 -2.49 -15.00 6.54
CA ASP A 34 -3.26 -16.02 5.79
C ASP A 34 -4.64 -15.51 5.33
N ASP A 35 -5.34 -14.75 6.18
CA ASP A 35 -6.68 -14.21 5.91
C ASP A 35 -6.62 -12.72 5.55
N TYR A 36 -5.85 -12.38 4.51
CA TYR A 36 -5.61 -10.99 4.13
C TYR A 36 -6.93 -10.20 3.91
N GLN A 37 -6.99 -9.02 4.54
CA GLN A 37 -7.98 -7.99 4.24
C GLN A 37 -7.26 -6.64 4.08
N PRO A 38 -7.78 -5.73 3.23
CA PRO A 38 -7.18 -4.40 3.10
C PRO A 38 -7.10 -3.67 4.45
N GLY A 39 -5.89 -3.26 4.82
CA GLY A 39 -5.54 -2.62 6.09
C GLY A 39 -5.09 -3.58 7.19
N LEU A 40 -5.11 -4.90 6.95
CA LEU A 40 -4.79 -5.91 7.97
C LEU A 40 -3.30 -5.90 8.34
N ILE A 41 -2.41 -5.71 7.36
CA ILE A 41 -0.95 -5.71 7.61
C ILE A 41 -0.61 -4.59 8.59
N ARG A 42 -1.13 -3.39 8.35
CA ARG A 42 -0.92 -2.25 9.25
C ARG A 42 -1.50 -2.50 10.63
N THR A 43 -2.78 -2.85 10.70
CA THR A 43 -3.51 -2.97 11.97
C THR A 43 -2.96 -4.09 12.85
N GLY A 44 -2.70 -5.26 12.26
CA GLY A 44 -2.11 -6.41 12.95
C GLY A 44 -0.71 -6.10 13.44
N TRP A 45 0.12 -5.46 12.62
CA TRP A 45 1.49 -5.12 13.02
C TRP A 45 1.53 -4.12 14.19
N ILE A 46 0.66 -3.10 14.17
CA ILE A 46 0.55 -2.11 15.26
C ILE A 46 0.12 -2.78 16.56
N ALA A 47 -0.87 -3.68 16.51
CA ALA A 47 -1.36 -4.38 17.69
C ALA A 47 -0.27 -5.27 18.32
N ALA A 48 0.64 -5.82 17.51
CA ALA A 48 1.72 -6.70 17.97
C ALA A 48 2.97 -5.96 18.48
N HIS A 49 3.17 -4.68 18.17
CA HIS A 49 4.42 -3.96 18.47
C HIS A 49 4.15 -2.65 19.23
N ALA A 50 4.45 -2.59 20.52
CA ALA A 50 4.21 -1.40 21.35
C ALA A 50 5.36 -0.35 21.33
N ASP A 51 6.51 -0.66 20.70
CA ASP A 51 7.65 0.25 20.65
C ASP A 51 7.36 1.46 19.74
N ALA A 52 7.17 2.63 20.35
CA ALA A 52 6.87 3.87 19.66
C ALA A 52 7.99 4.36 18.72
N MET A 53 9.26 4.08 19.04
CA MET A 53 10.39 4.47 18.19
C MET A 53 10.42 3.60 16.94
N LEU A 54 10.22 2.28 17.10
CA LEU A 54 10.12 1.34 16.00
C LEU A 54 8.94 1.68 15.09
N GLN A 55 7.75 1.89 15.66
CA GLN A 55 6.56 2.29 14.90
C GLN A 55 6.79 3.55 14.07
N ARG A 56 7.41 4.58 14.65
CA ARG A 56 7.74 5.83 13.93
C ARG A 56 8.64 5.58 12.72
N ARG A 57 9.68 4.76 12.87
CA ARG A 57 10.61 4.43 11.77
C ARG A 57 9.90 3.69 10.64
N VAL A 58 9.11 2.67 10.98
CA VAL A 58 8.34 1.88 10.00
C VAL A 58 7.33 2.76 9.28
N PHE A 59 6.57 3.59 9.99
CA PHE A 59 5.58 4.48 9.35
C PHE A 59 6.22 5.55 8.47
N ALA A 60 7.35 6.12 8.88
CA ALA A 60 8.06 7.09 8.04
C ALA A 60 8.45 6.46 6.70
N LEU A 61 8.98 5.23 6.73
CA LEU A 61 9.37 4.50 5.54
C LEU A 61 8.15 4.07 4.70
N ALA A 62 7.10 3.54 5.33
CA ALA A 62 5.87 3.15 4.66
C ALA A 62 5.18 4.33 3.97
N ASN A 63 5.15 5.51 4.59
CA ASN A 63 4.58 6.72 3.97
C ASN A 63 5.37 7.17 2.74
N ALA A 64 6.70 7.06 2.76
CA ALA A 64 7.54 7.33 1.59
C ALA A 64 7.31 6.31 0.46
N GLY A 65 7.17 5.03 0.82
CA GLY A 65 6.83 3.95 -0.12
C GLY A 65 5.46 4.12 -0.77
N LEU A 66 4.44 4.50 0.01
CA LEU A 66 3.07 4.71 -0.47
C LEU A 66 3.00 5.76 -1.58
N ALA A 67 3.67 6.90 -1.39
CA ALA A 67 3.72 7.95 -2.42
C ALA A 67 4.37 7.45 -3.71
N SER A 68 5.40 6.61 -3.60
CA SER A 68 6.09 6.01 -4.74
C SER A 68 5.17 5.04 -5.48
N LEU A 69 4.43 4.18 -4.76
CA LEU A 69 3.50 3.20 -5.34
C LEU A 69 2.31 3.83 -6.08
N GLN A 70 1.92 5.06 -5.76
CA GLN A 70 0.89 5.77 -6.54
C GLN A 70 1.40 6.25 -7.92
N GLY A 71 2.70 6.14 -8.18
CA GLY A 71 3.35 6.56 -9.43
C GLY A 71 3.87 5.43 -10.30
N VAL A 72 3.84 4.18 -9.84
CA VAL A 72 4.34 3.03 -10.60
C VAL A 72 3.32 2.50 -11.61
N ASP A 73 3.81 1.82 -12.63
CA ASP A 73 2.97 1.11 -13.61
C ASP A 73 2.33 -0.16 -13.01
N ALA A 74 1.28 -0.68 -13.65
CA ALA A 74 0.57 -1.87 -13.19
C ALA A 74 1.48 -3.10 -13.02
N ALA A 75 2.48 -3.29 -13.90
CA ALA A 75 3.36 -4.45 -13.83
C ALA A 75 4.30 -4.39 -12.62
N GLN A 76 4.79 -3.21 -12.26
CA GLN A 76 5.56 -2.97 -11.04
C GLN A 76 4.70 -3.19 -9.80
N LEU A 77 3.43 -2.77 -9.84
CA LEU A 77 2.50 -2.97 -8.74
C LEU A 77 2.20 -4.44 -8.48
N VAL A 78 1.95 -5.24 -9.52
CA VAL A 78 1.75 -6.70 -9.39
C VAL A 78 2.97 -7.36 -8.75
N ARG A 79 4.18 -7.06 -9.22
CA ARG A 79 5.42 -7.64 -8.63
C ARG A 79 5.57 -7.29 -7.15
N ALA A 80 5.27 -6.06 -6.77
CA ALA A 80 5.32 -5.65 -5.38
C ALA A 80 4.26 -6.39 -4.56
N ALA A 81 3.04 -6.52 -5.06
CA ALA A 81 1.95 -7.21 -4.39
C ALA A 81 2.26 -8.71 -4.17
N GLU A 82 2.79 -9.39 -5.19
CA GLU A 82 3.25 -10.78 -5.11
C GLU A 82 4.35 -10.97 -4.06
N THR A 83 5.31 -10.04 -4.01
CA THR A 83 6.42 -10.08 -3.04
C THR A 83 5.93 -10.04 -1.59
N TYR A 84 4.84 -9.31 -1.34
CA TYR A 84 4.31 -9.08 0.01
C TYR A 84 3.00 -9.81 0.30
N GLY A 85 2.56 -10.72 -0.58
CA GLY A 85 1.34 -11.50 -0.40
C GLY A 85 0.05 -10.67 -0.39
N VAL A 86 0.02 -9.55 -1.10
CA VAL A 86 -1.18 -8.72 -1.28
C VAL A 86 -1.89 -9.15 -2.56
N PRO A 87 -3.20 -9.49 -2.55
CA PRO A 87 -3.92 -10.04 -3.70
C PRO A 87 -4.29 -8.95 -4.71
N ILE A 88 -3.32 -8.47 -5.48
CA ILE A 88 -3.52 -7.58 -6.62
C ILE A 88 -3.22 -8.37 -7.89
N ASP A 89 -4.26 -8.65 -8.67
CA ASP A 89 -4.10 -9.20 -10.02
C ASP A 89 -3.84 -8.09 -11.05
N ALA A 90 -3.51 -8.49 -12.28
CA ALA A 90 -3.21 -7.54 -13.36
C ALA A 90 -4.38 -6.58 -13.64
N ALA A 91 -5.62 -7.07 -13.64
CA ALA A 91 -6.80 -6.27 -13.94
C ALA A 91 -7.05 -5.21 -12.85
N LEU A 92 -6.81 -5.54 -11.58
CA LEU A 92 -6.90 -4.60 -10.46
C LEU A 92 -5.73 -3.61 -10.48
N ALA A 93 -4.53 -4.06 -10.81
CA ALA A 93 -3.37 -3.18 -10.93
C ALA A 93 -3.56 -2.10 -12.00
N GLU A 94 -4.10 -2.46 -13.17
CA GLU A 94 -4.46 -1.51 -14.23
C GLU A 94 -5.50 -0.48 -13.76
N LYS A 95 -6.53 -0.92 -13.02
CA LYS A 95 -7.53 0.00 -12.46
C LYS A 95 -6.90 1.00 -11.48
N ILE A 96 -5.99 0.53 -10.62
CA ILE A 96 -5.27 1.38 -9.67
C ILE A 96 -4.40 2.41 -10.40
N GLU A 97 -3.64 1.98 -11.41
CA GLU A 97 -2.81 2.86 -12.23
C GLU A 97 -3.64 3.97 -12.90
N VAL A 98 -4.75 3.58 -13.56
CA VAL A 98 -5.65 4.52 -14.23
C VAL A 98 -6.26 5.51 -13.22
N PHE A 99 -6.67 5.02 -12.05
CA PHE A 99 -7.26 5.85 -11.00
C PHE A 99 -6.30 6.95 -10.51
N PHE A 100 -5.06 6.60 -10.18
CA PHE A 100 -4.09 7.57 -9.67
C PHE A 100 -3.51 8.47 -10.77
N THR A 101 -3.36 7.96 -12.00
CA THR A 101 -2.96 8.77 -13.15
C THR A 101 -4.03 9.80 -13.50
N GLY A 102 -5.30 9.40 -13.54
CA GLY A 102 -6.43 10.29 -13.79
C GLY A 102 -6.53 11.41 -12.75
N LYS A 103 -6.35 11.08 -11.47
CA LYS A 103 -6.29 12.08 -10.39
C LYS A 103 -5.16 13.09 -10.58
N ARG A 104 -3.96 12.63 -10.93
CA ARG A 104 -2.81 13.52 -11.17
C ARG A 104 -3.09 14.49 -12.31
N GLN A 105 -3.66 14.01 -13.41
CA GLN A 105 -4.04 14.84 -14.55
C GLN A 105 -5.13 15.86 -14.21
N ALA A 106 -6.13 15.49 -13.41
CA ALA A 106 -7.18 16.39 -12.96
C ALA A 106 -6.63 17.55 -12.11
N VAL A 107 -5.69 17.26 -11.19
CA VAL A 107 -5.03 18.28 -10.37
C VAL A 107 -4.19 19.23 -11.22
N LEU A 108 -3.49 18.72 -12.23
CA LEU A 108 -2.72 19.56 -13.15
C LEU A 108 -3.61 20.51 -13.95
N ARG A 109 -4.74 20.03 -14.47
CA ARG A 109 -5.72 20.85 -15.23
C ARG A 109 -6.38 21.94 -14.37
N TYR A 110 -6.51 21.73 -13.07
CA TYR A 110 -7.08 22.75 -12.16
C TYR A 110 -6.09 23.88 -11.85
N ARG A 111 -4.78 23.64 -12.01
CA ARG A 111 -3.71 24.60 -11.69
C ARG A 111 -3.15 25.35 -12.91
N SER A 112 -3.58 24.97 -14.11
CA SER A 112 -3.27 25.63 -15.39
C SER A 112 -4.36 26.61 -15.78
#